data_AF-A0A2V6EP51-F1
#
_entry.id   AF-A0A2V6EP51-F1
#
_cell.length_a   1.000
_cell.length_b   1.000
_cell.length_c   1.000
_cell.angle_alpha   90.00
_cell.angle_beta   90.00
_cell.angle_gamma   90.00
#
_symmetry.space_group_name_H-M   'P 1'
#
loop_
_entity.id
_entity.type
_entity.pdbx_description
1 polymer ?
#
loop_
_entity_poly.entity_id
_entity_poly.type
_entity_poly.pdbx_seq_one_letter_code
_entity_poly.pdbx_strand_id
1 'polypeptide(L)'
;MFVGHYSVAFAVRTEQNKIPLWVLFVAVQFLDYIWATLVLLGIEKLRVIKGFTAGSMLDSYFHPYSHSLIAAVLWSCVAALCYKLLCHWRGYGYTKSAALVVGAAVFSHWILDLIAHPRDLPIYDNTAKVGFGLWNYRDPEFALEIALLALGIALYLARN
;
A
#
# COMPACT_ATOMS: atom_id res chain seq x y z
N MET A 1 -7.15 2.02 -2.25
CA MET A 1 -7.23 3.49 -2.02
C MET A 1 -6.20 4.14 -2.95
N PHE A 2 -6.19 5.45 -3.16
CA PHE A 2 -5.15 6.15 -3.92
C PHE A 2 -4.27 6.99 -3.00
N VAL A 3 -4.59 8.27 -2.83
CA VAL A 3 -3.73 9.19 -2.06
C VAL A 3 -3.74 8.85 -0.57
N GLY A 4 -4.79 8.19 -0.10
CA GLY A 4 -4.93 7.76 1.28
C GLY A 4 -3.78 6.86 1.78
N HIS A 5 -3.09 6.10 0.91
CA HIS A 5 -1.94 5.28 1.34
C HIS A 5 -0.76 6.11 1.86
N TYR A 6 -0.54 7.30 1.28
CA TYR A 6 0.53 8.20 1.70
C TYR A 6 0.34 8.73 3.13
N SER A 7 -0.89 8.72 3.66
CA SER A 7 -1.15 9.05 5.06
C SER A 7 -0.32 8.22 6.03
N VAL A 8 -0.15 6.92 5.74
CA VAL A 8 0.61 6.00 6.58
C VAL A 8 2.09 6.38 6.57
N ALA A 9 2.64 6.74 5.41
CA ALA A 9 4.03 7.16 5.29
C ALA A 9 4.33 8.40 6.16
N PHE A 10 3.44 9.40 6.13
CA PHE A 10 3.55 10.55 7.02
C PHE A 10 3.38 10.16 8.50
N ALA A 11 2.39 9.33 8.82
CA ALA A 11 2.08 8.95 10.20
C ALA A 11 3.17 8.11 10.89
N VAL A 12 3.94 7.32 10.13
CA VAL A 12 4.98 6.44 10.70
C VAL A 12 6.38 7.03 10.62
N ARG A 13 6.62 8.09 9.82
CA ARG A 13 7.93 8.77 9.80
C ARG A 13 8.18 9.46 11.14
N THR A 14 9.31 9.13 11.77
CA THR A 14 9.83 9.88 12.92
C THR A 14 11.33 10.15 12.77
N GLU A 15 11.87 11.20 13.39
CA GLU A 15 13.32 11.42 13.43
C GLU A 15 14.07 10.25 14.09
N GLN A 16 13.41 9.58 15.02
CA GLN A 16 13.96 8.45 15.78
C GLN A 16 14.19 7.21 14.91
N ASN A 17 13.30 6.90 13.97
CA ASN A 17 13.46 5.73 13.10
C ASN A 17 14.47 5.96 11.96
N LYS A 18 14.86 7.21 11.71
CA LYS A 18 15.83 7.65 10.69
C LYS A 18 15.51 7.17 9.28
N ILE A 19 14.25 6.82 9.00
CA ILE A 19 13.82 6.40 7.66
C ILE A 19 13.58 7.67 6.83
N PRO A 20 14.23 7.82 5.65
CA PRO A 20 13.91 8.92 4.75
C PRO A 20 12.46 8.82 4.29
N LEU A 21 11.73 9.94 4.25
CA LEU A 21 10.30 9.96 3.92
C LEU A 21 10.01 9.33 2.54
N TRP A 22 10.90 9.54 1.55
CA TRP A 22 10.75 8.95 0.23
C TRP A 22 10.76 7.41 0.25
N VAL A 23 11.49 6.78 1.19
CA VAL A 23 11.47 5.31 1.35
C VAL A 23 10.09 4.86 1.80
N LEU A 24 9.46 5.60 2.71
CA LEU A 24 8.11 5.28 3.18
C LEU A 24 7.06 5.52 2.09
N PHE A 25 7.22 6.54 1.23
CA PHE A 25 6.38 6.72 0.04
C PHE A 25 6.50 5.55 -0.93
N VAL A 26 7.71 5.04 -1.16
CA VAL A 26 7.90 3.83 -1.97
C VAL A 26 7.28 2.61 -1.29
N ALA A 27 7.43 2.48 0.03
CA ALA A 27 6.92 1.35 0.79
C ALA A 27 5.39 1.25 0.73
N VAL A 28 4.67 2.35 0.99
CA VAL A 28 3.20 2.35 0.96
C VAL A 28 2.62 2.15 -0.44
N GLN A 29 3.42 2.30 -1.51
CA GLN A 29 3.01 2.05 -2.90
C GLN A 29 3.64 0.79 -3.49
N PHE A 30 4.35 0.01 -2.68
CA PHE A 30 5.20 -1.07 -3.17
C PHE A 30 4.41 -2.16 -3.91
N LEU A 31 3.23 -2.53 -3.38
CA LEU A 31 2.34 -3.51 -4.02
C LEU A 31 1.84 -3.03 -5.39
N ASP A 32 1.58 -1.73 -5.53
CA ASP A 32 1.15 -1.12 -6.79
C ASP A 32 2.27 -1.09 -7.84
N TYR A 33 3.52 -0.88 -7.45
CA TYR A 33 4.63 -1.00 -8.38
C TYR A 33 4.79 -2.43 -8.90
N ILE A 34 4.59 -3.42 -8.04
CA ILE A 34 4.58 -4.83 -8.43
C ILE A 34 3.40 -5.10 -9.36
N TRP A 35 2.19 -4.71 -8.97
CA TRP A 35 0.98 -4.87 -9.77
C TRP A 35 1.10 -4.25 -11.15
N ALA A 36 1.50 -2.98 -11.24
CA ALA A 36 1.69 -2.29 -12.51
C ALA A 36 2.70 -3.04 -13.40
N THR A 37 3.80 -3.52 -12.82
CA THR A 37 4.80 -4.32 -13.55
C THR A 37 4.21 -5.65 -14.05
N LEU A 38 3.51 -6.40 -13.19
CA LEU A 38 2.92 -7.69 -13.53
C LEU A 38 1.80 -7.57 -14.57
N VAL A 39 1.02 -6.50 -14.51
CA VAL A 39 0.02 -6.14 -15.52
C VAL A 39 0.69 -5.87 -16.86
N LEU A 40 1.75 -5.06 -16.89
CA LEU A 40 2.47 -4.73 -18.13
C LEU A 40 3.14 -5.97 -18.76
N LEU A 41 3.57 -6.93 -17.93
CA LEU A 41 4.06 -8.23 -18.37
C LEU A 41 2.95 -9.21 -18.77
N GLY A 42 1.67 -8.83 -18.59
CA GLY A 42 0.52 -9.66 -18.87
C GLY A 42 0.36 -10.86 -17.92
N ILE A 43 1.01 -10.86 -16.76
CA ILE A 43 0.87 -11.88 -15.72
C ILE A 43 -0.41 -11.63 -14.93
N GLU A 44 -0.55 -10.42 -14.42
CA GLU A 44 -1.79 -9.94 -13.79
C GLU A 44 -2.67 -9.24 -14.82
N LYS A 45 -3.98 -9.23 -14.59
CA LYS A 45 -4.95 -8.76 -15.58
C LYS A 45 -5.84 -7.68 -14.99
N LEU A 46 -5.99 -6.62 -15.77
CA LEU A 46 -6.97 -5.58 -15.55
C LEU A 46 -7.78 -5.34 -16.82
N ARG A 47 -8.97 -4.81 -16.64
CA ARG A 47 -9.78 -4.25 -17.72
C ARG A 47 -10.33 -2.89 -17.28
N VAL A 48 -10.55 -2.01 -18.25
CA VAL A 48 -11.14 -0.70 -17.99
C VAL A 48 -12.62 -0.78 -18.33
N ILE A 49 -13.46 -0.65 -17.32
CA ILE A 49 -14.92 -0.65 -17.47
C ILE A 49 -15.44 0.70 -16.98
N LYS A 50 -16.05 1.46 -17.89
CA LYS A 50 -16.67 2.74 -17.54
C LYS A 50 -17.76 2.50 -16.50
N GLY A 51 -17.62 3.15 -15.35
CA GLY A 51 -18.56 3.01 -14.23
C GLY A 51 -18.46 1.67 -13.48
N PHE A 52 -17.31 0.98 -13.53
CA PHE A 52 -17.07 -0.24 -12.73
C PHE A 52 -17.41 -0.03 -11.25
N THR A 53 -16.83 1.01 -10.67
CA THR A 53 -17.26 1.60 -9.39
C THR A 53 -17.40 3.11 -9.57
N ALA A 54 -17.95 3.81 -8.58
CA ALA A 54 -18.07 5.26 -8.62
C ALA A 54 -16.70 5.96 -8.47
N GLY A 55 -15.76 5.35 -7.74
CA GLY A 55 -14.42 5.86 -7.46
C GLY A 55 -13.33 5.40 -8.45
N SER A 56 -13.52 4.27 -9.14
CA SER A 56 -12.52 3.71 -10.06
C SER A 56 -13.16 2.99 -11.26
N MET A 57 -12.57 3.19 -12.44
CA MET A 57 -12.92 2.47 -13.68
C MET A 57 -12.05 1.21 -13.91
N LEU A 58 -11.09 0.97 -13.02
CA LEU A 58 -10.17 -0.15 -13.15
C LEU A 58 -10.75 -1.38 -12.46
N ASP A 59 -11.04 -2.41 -13.24
CA ASP A 59 -11.39 -3.74 -12.74
C ASP A 59 -10.16 -4.64 -12.87
N SER A 60 -9.41 -4.73 -11.79
CA SER A 60 -8.26 -5.62 -11.66
C SER A 60 -8.75 -7.03 -11.31
N TYR A 61 -9.32 -7.75 -12.26
CA TYR A 61 -10.01 -9.01 -11.97
C TYR A 61 -9.07 -10.19 -11.63
N PHE A 62 -7.77 -10.09 -11.91
CA PHE A 62 -6.78 -11.11 -11.59
C PHE A 62 -5.46 -10.47 -11.13
N HIS A 63 -5.24 -10.38 -9.81
CA HIS A 63 -4.02 -9.83 -9.21
C HIS A 63 -3.50 -10.58 -7.95
N PRO A 64 -3.45 -11.93 -7.96
CA PRO A 64 -3.11 -12.70 -6.77
C PRO A 64 -1.65 -12.56 -6.33
N TYR A 65 -0.74 -12.12 -7.19
CA TYR A 65 0.71 -12.09 -6.92
C TYR A 65 1.18 -10.76 -6.34
N SER A 66 0.43 -9.68 -6.56
CA SER A 66 0.69 -8.37 -5.97
C SER A 66 -0.19 -8.10 -4.74
N HIS A 67 -1.50 -8.37 -4.83
CA HIS A 67 -2.50 -7.85 -3.90
C HIS A 67 -3.33 -8.94 -3.19
N SER A 68 -2.94 -10.21 -3.27
CA SER A 68 -3.49 -11.18 -2.33
C SER A 68 -3.00 -10.91 -0.90
N LEU A 69 -3.78 -11.28 0.12
CA LEU A 69 -3.34 -11.15 1.51
C LEU A 69 -1.99 -11.86 1.76
N ILE A 70 -1.82 -13.07 1.24
CA ILE A 70 -0.56 -13.81 1.35
C ILE A 70 0.56 -13.08 0.61
N ALA A 71 0.34 -12.62 -0.62
CA ALA A 71 1.33 -11.87 -1.38
C ALA A 71 1.73 -10.59 -0.64
N ALA A 72 0.77 -9.82 -0.11
CA ALA A 72 1.02 -8.61 0.65
C ALA A 72 1.90 -8.87 1.87
N VAL A 73 1.65 -9.95 2.63
CA VAL A 73 2.51 -10.36 3.75
C VAL A 73 3.92 -10.71 3.26
N LEU A 74 4.04 -11.51 2.21
CA LEU A 74 5.33 -11.91 1.65
C LEU A 74 6.14 -10.70 1.16
N TRP A 75 5.53 -9.80 0.40
CA TRP A 75 6.18 -8.58 -0.08
C TRP A 75 6.55 -7.62 1.05
N SER A 76 5.78 -7.58 2.13
CA SER A 76 6.12 -6.82 3.34
C SER A 76 7.36 -7.39 4.03
N CYS A 77 7.48 -8.71 4.12
CA CYS A 77 8.68 -9.39 4.63
C CYS A 77 9.90 -9.13 3.73
N VAL A 78 9.72 -9.22 2.40
CA VAL A 78 10.78 -8.95 1.42
C VAL A 78 11.26 -7.50 1.53
N ALA A 79 10.35 -6.53 1.57
CA ALA A 79 10.69 -5.11 1.69
C ALA A 79 11.46 -4.81 2.99
N ALA A 80 11.02 -5.36 4.12
CA ALA A 80 11.71 -5.22 5.40
C ALA A 80 13.13 -5.81 5.35
N LEU A 81 13.30 -7.00 4.76
CA LEU A 81 14.60 -7.65 4.60
C LEU A 81 15.52 -6.87 3.66
N CYS A 82 15.01 -6.45 2.50
CA CYS A 82 15.75 -5.65 1.53
C CYS A 82 16.23 -4.33 2.14
N TYR A 83 15.37 -3.62 2.87
CA TYR A 83 15.75 -2.39 3.57
C TYR A 83 16.88 -2.64 4.58
N LYS A 84 16.74 -3.68 5.42
CA LYS A 84 17.74 -4.07 6.41
C LYS A 84 19.10 -4.36 5.77
N LEU A 85 19.11 -5.16 4.69
CA LEU A 85 20.33 -5.53 3.98
C LEU A 85 20.98 -4.32 3.29
N LEU A 86 20.18 -3.46 2.66
CA LEU A 86 20.67 -2.27 1.99
C LEU A 86 21.30 -1.27 2.96
N CYS A 87 20.66 -1.01 4.10
CA CYS A 87 21.23 -0.14 5.13
C CYS A 87 22.50 -0.72 5.73
N HIS A 88 22.55 -2.04 5.97
CA HIS A 88 23.76 -2.72 6.44
C HIS A 88 24.92 -2.59 5.43
N TRP A 89 24.66 -2.87 4.15
CA TRP A 89 25.67 -2.82 3.10
C TRP A 89 26.22 -1.41 2.84
N ARG A 90 25.36 -0.39 2.91
CA ARG A 90 25.76 1.02 2.68
C ARG A 90 26.23 1.74 3.94
N GLY A 91 26.25 1.06 5.10
CA GLY A 91 26.69 1.65 6.37
C GLY A 91 25.75 2.73 6.93
N TYR A 92 24.49 2.78 6.49
CA TYR A 92 23.53 3.75 7.02
C TYR A 92 23.12 3.39 8.45
N GLY A 93 23.11 4.40 9.33
CA GLY A 93 22.58 4.22 10.69
C GLY A 93 21.07 4.07 10.66
N TYR A 94 20.55 2.88 10.93
CA TYR A 94 19.11 2.61 11.08
C TYR A 94 18.81 1.96 12.42
N THR A 95 17.62 2.20 12.96
CA THR A 95 17.17 1.48 14.17
C THR A 95 16.75 0.07 13.80
N LYS A 96 16.89 -0.89 14.71
CA LYS A 96 16.39 -2.27 14.48
C LYS A 96 14.89 -2.29 14.13
N SER A 97 14.12 -1.32 14.64
CA SER A 97 12.70 -1.16 14.34
C SER A 97 12.42 -0.59 12.94
N ALA A 98 13.37 0.08 12.28
CA ALA A 98 13.12 0.75 11.01
C ALA A 98 12.70 -0.22 9.89
N ALA A 99 13.33 -1.40 9.81
CA ALA A 99 12.95 -2.43 8.85
C ALA A 99 11.52 -2.95 9.08
N LEU A 100 11.11 -3.10 10.35
CA LEU A 100 9.75 -3.50 10.71
C LEU A 100 8.74 -2.42 10.33
N VAL A 101 9.09 -1.14 10.51
CA VAL A 101 8.25 -0.01 10.09
C VAL A 101 8.06 0.00 8.58
N VAL A 102 9.12 -0.26 7.80
CA VAL A 102 9.01 -0.37 6.32
C VAL A 102 8.09 -1.53 5.93
N GLY A 103 8.26 -2.72 6.51
CA GLY A 103 7.37 -3.85 6.24
C GLY A 103 5.91 -3.57 6.63
N ALA A 104 5.68 -2.95 7.78
CA ALA A 104 4.34 -2.56 8.21
C ALA A 104 3.72 -1.50 7.29
N ALA A 105 4.52 -0.58 6.74
CA ALA A 105 4.08 0.42 5.77
C ALA A 105 3.70 -0.20 4.41
N VAL A 106 4.36 -1.30 3.99
CA VAL A 106 3.92 -2.07 2.82
C VAL A 106 2.60 -2.79 3.11
N PHE A 107 2.49 -3.45 4.27
CA PHE A 107 1.31 -4.23 4.61
C PHE A 107 0.06 -3.37 4.81
N SER A 108 0.22 -2.14 5.30
CA SER A 108 -0.90 -1.20 5.46
C SER A 108 -1.62 -0.91 4.15
N HIS A 109 -0.95 -1.07 3.00
CA HIS A 109 -1.55 -0.95 1.69
C HIS A 109 -2.75 -1.90 1.56
N TRP A 110 -2.54 -3.19 1.79
CA TRP A 110 -3.60 -4.20 1.69
C TRP A 110 -4.77 -3.94 2.65
N ILE A 111 -4.48 -3.43 3.86
CA ILE A 111 -5.52 -3.09 4.85
C ILE A 111 -6.38 -1.92 4.38
N LEU A 112 -5.77 -0.87 3.83
CA LEU A 112 -6.50 0.27 3.28
C LEU A 112 -7.27 -0.12 2.02
N ASP A 113 -6.72 -1.02 1.22
CA ASP A 113 -7.41 -1.58 0.07
C ASP A 113 -8.61 -2.42 0.45
N LEU A 114 -8.53 -3.22 1.53
CA LEU A 114 -9.68 -3.98 2.02
C LEU A 114 -10.91 -3.09 2.26
N ILE A 115 -10.68 -1.85 2.71
CA ILE A 115 -11.74 -0.85 2.90
C ILE A 115 -12.22 -0.31 1.55
N ALA A 116 -11.29 0.05 0.68
CA ALA A 116 -11.55 0.73 -0.59
C ALA A 116 -12.22 -0.18 -1.63
N HIS A 117 -11.59 -1.31 -1.90
CA HIS A 117 -11.88 -2.19 -3.01
C HIS A 117 -13.27 -2.81 -2.93
N PRO A 118 -13.95 -3.03 -4.08
CA PRO A 118 -15.07 -3.95 -4.14
C PRO A 118 -14.59 -5.38 -3.78
N ARG A 119 -15.45 -6.39 -3.86
CA ARG A 119 -15.06 -7.78 -3.54
C ARG A 119 -14.15 -8.40 -4.61
N ASP A 120 -13.00 -7.79 -4.86
CA ASP A 120 -12.04 -8.17 -5.88
C ASP A 120 -10.65 -8.54 -5.33
N LEU A 121 -10.33 -8.21 -4.06
CA LEU A 121 -9.05 -8.48 -3.40
C LEU A 121 -8.89 -9.94 -2.98
N PRO A 122 -7.91 -10.67 -3.50
CA PRO A 122 -7.75 -12.07 -3.15
C PRO A 122 -7.14 -12.31 -1.77
N ILE A 123 -7.33 -13.52 -1.23
CA ILE A 123 -6.69 -13.95 0.03
C ILE A 123 -5.37 -14.68 -0.24
N TYR A 124 -5.38 -15.79 -0.98
CA TYR A 124 -4.18 -16.61 -1.21
C TYR A 124 -3.97 -17.07 -2.66
N ASP A 125 -5.03 -17.04 -3.45
CA ASP A 125 -5.07 -17.35 -4.88
C ASP A 125 -5.91 -16.26 -5.58
N ASN A 126 -6.73 -16.57 -6.58
CA ASN A 126 -7.71 -15.62 -7.14
C ASN A 126 -9.18 -16.05 -6.95
N THR A 127 -9.45 -17.02 -6.05
CA THR A 127 -10.79 -17.59 -5.86
C THR A 127 -11.54 -16.93 -4.71
N ALA A 128 -10.92 -16.86 -3.53
CA ALA A 128 -11.50 -16.21 -2.36
C ALA A 128 -11.16 -14.72 -2.36
N LYS A 129 -12.17 -13.88 -2.64
CA LYS A 129 -12.03 -12.42 -2.75
C LYS A 129 -12.83 -11.68 -1.70
N VAL A 130 -12.24 -10.63 -1.16
CA VAL A 130 -12.78 -9.77 -0.10
C VAL A 130 -12.75 -8.30 -0.53
N GLY A 131 -13.35 -7.43 0.27
CA GLY A 131 -13.44 -5.99 0.03
C GLY A 131 -14.74 -5.41 0.57
N PHE A 132 -14.66 -4.27 1.24
CA PHE A 132 -15.82 -3.58 1.82
C PHE A 132 -16.54 -2.67 0.82
N GLY A 133 -15.88 -2.32 -0.28
CA GLY A 133 -16.50 -1.66 -1.42
C GLY A 133 -16.72 -0.17 -1.25
N LEU A 134 -15.87 0.54 -0.52
CA LEU A 134 -15.99 2.00 -0.38
C LEU A 134 -15.88 2.72 -1.73
N TRP A 135 -15.17 2.17 -2.72
CA TRP A 135 -15.11 2.67 -4.09
C TRP A 135 -16.47 2.74 -4.80
N ASN A 136 -17.50 2.06 -4.31
CA ASN A 136 -18.87 2.25 -4.80
C ASN A 136 -19.45 3.63 -4.44
N TYR A 137 -18.83 4.35 -3.51
CA TYR A 137 -19.26 5.64 -3.00
C TYR A 137 -18.13 6.68 -3.14
N ARG A 138 -18.08 7.34 -4.30
CA ARG A 138 -17.01 8.29 -4.65
C ARG A 138 -16.80 9.38 -3.60
N ASP A 139 -17.87 10.06 -3.18
CA ASP A 139 -17.71 11.23 -2.31
C ASP A 139 -17.26 10.83 -0.88
N PRO A 140 -17.82 9.79 -0.24
CA PRO A 140 -17.29 9.25 1.02
C PRO A 140 -15.86 8.73 0.93
N GLU A 141 -15.51 8.04 -0.15
CA GLU A 141 -14.14 7.56 -0.36
C GLU A 141 -13.16 8.73 -0.44
N PHE A 142 -13.44 9.70 -1.30
CA PHE A 142 -12.58 10.87 -1.48
C PHE A 142 -12.43 11.68 -0.19
N ALA A 143 -13.53 11.85 0.56
CA ALA A 143 -13.48 12.51 1.86
C ALA A 143 -12.60 11.75 2.88
N LEU A 144 -12.69 10.42 2.91
CA LEU A 144 -11.86 9.58 3.77
C LEU A 144 -10.38 9.69 3.39
N GLU A 145 -10.05 9.63 2.09
CA GLU A 145 -8.66 9.73 1.63
C GLU A 145 -8.03 11.07 2.02
N ILE A 146 -8.75 12.18 1.83
CA ILE A 146 -8.30 13.51 2.24
C ILE A 146 -8.13 13.58 3.76
N ALA A 147 -9.09 13.07 4.52
CA ALA A 147 -9.04 13.10 5.98
C ALA A 147 -7.84 12.32 6.52
N LEU A 148 -7.60 11.11 5.98
CA LEU A 148 -6.44 10.30 6.35
C LEU A 148 -5.14 11.01 5.97
N LEU A 149 -5.03 11.56 4.76
CA LEU A 149 -3.84 12.29 4.33
C LEU A 149 -3.55 13.49 5.23
N ALA A 150 -4.56 14.32 5.51
CA ALA A 150 -4.44 15.49 6.37
C ALA A 150 -4.03 15.10 7.79
N LEU A 151 -4.62 14.03 8.34
CA LEU A 151 -4.25 13.50 9.66
C LEU A 151 -2.81 12.98 9.66
N GLY A 152 -2.40 12.24 8.64
CA GLY A 152 -1.03 11.75 8.48
C GLY A 152 -0.02 12.90 8.47
N ILE A 153 -0.29 13.96 7.69
CA ILE A 153 0.56 15.16 7.63
C ILE A 153 0.58 15.89 8.98
N ALA A 154 -0.57 16.08 9.63
CA ALA A 154 -0.62 16.73 10.95
C ALA A 154 0.20 15.96 11.99
N LEU A 155 0.09 14.63 11.97
CA LEU A 155 0.88 13.74 12.82
C LEU A 155 2.38 13.79 12.52
N TYR A 156 2.75 13.93 11.24
CA TYR A 156 4.14 14.11 10.82
C TYR A 156 4.69 15.42 11.37
N LEU A 157 3.98 16.54 11.18
CA LEU A 157 4.41 17.87 11.62
C LEU A 157 4.45 18.02 13.14
N ALA A 158 3.62 17.28 13.88
CA ALA A 158 3.60 17.34 15.34
C ALA A 158 4.75 16.55 16.00
N ARG A 159 5.33 15.56 15.30
CA ARG A 159 6.32 14.63 15.86
C ARG A 159 7.76 14.86 15.40
N ASN A 160 7.94 15.75 14.42
CA ASN A 160 9.19 15.98 13.70
C ASN A 160 9.43 17.48 13.53
#